data_AF-D5GYR0-F1
#
_entry.id   AF-D5GYR0-F1
#
_cell.length_a   1.000
_cell.length_b   1.000
_cell.length_c   1.000
_cell.angle_alpha   90.00
_cell.angle_beta   90.00
_cell.angle_gamma   90.00
#
_symmetry.space_group_name_H-M   'P 1'
#
loop_
_entity.id
_entity.type
_entity.pdbx_description
1 polymer ?
#
loop_
_entity_poly.entity_id
_entity_poly.type
_entity_poly.pdbx_seq_one_letter_code
_entity_poly.pdbx_strand_id
1 'polypeptide(L)'
;MANDAMIERMKFVKKIAEDQQVDVLILGAWGAGVFGFNAKEVAKMWQEAFDTPTSISTVIYAVIPGRKNKDVVADFKDIFV
;
A
#
# COMPACT_ATOMS: atom_id res chain seq x y z
N MET A 1 -18.54 -2.50 0.06
CA MET A 1 -17.99 -3.76 0.61
C MET A 1 -16.65 -3.45 1.28
N ALA A 2 -16.07 -4.32 2.13
CA ALA A 2 -14.90 -3.96 2.96
C ALA A 2 -13.69 -3.38 2.17
N ASN A 3 -13.53 -3.79 0.91
CA ASN A 3 -12.48 -3.32 0.01
C ASN A 3 -12.66 -1.84 -0.37
N ASP A 4 -13.88 -1.39 -0.68
CA ASP A 4 -14.18 0.01 -1.01
C ASP A 4 -13.79 0.96 0.13
N ALA A 5 -14.05 0.55 1.38
CA ALA A 5 -13.67 1.35 2.53
C ALA A 5 -12.15 1.38 2.75
N MET A 6 -11.42 0.33 2.34
CA MET A 6 -9.96 0.27 2.50
C MET A 6 -9.26 1.17 1.48
N ILE A 7 -9.67 1.13 0.21
CA ILE A 7 -9.08 1.98 -0.82
C ILE A 7 -9.36 3.46 -0.57
N GLU A 8 -10.56 3.84 -0.12
CA GLU A 8 -10.85 5.24 0.22
C GLU A 8 -9.96 5.75 1.36
N ARG A 9 -9.60 4.88 2.33
CA ARG A 9 -8.60 5.24 3.36
C ARG A 9 -7.19 5.36 2.79
N MET A 10 -6.80 4.53 1.84
CA MET A 10 -5.49 4.65 1.16
C MET A 10 -5.37 5.96 0.39
N LYS A 11 -6.41 6.32 -0.38
CA LYS A 11 -6.50 7.62 -1.06
C LYS A 11 -6.45 8.78 -0.08
N PHE A 12 -7.12 8.65 1.07
CA PHE A 12 -7.06 9.66 2.12
C PHE A 12 -5.66 9.82 2.71
N VAL A 13 -4.93 8.71 2.95
CA VAL A 13 -3.53 8.75 3.40
C VAL A 13 -2.63 9.42 2.35
N LYS A 14 -2.78 9.08 1.06
CA LYS A 14 -2.09 9.75 -0.05
C LYS A 14 -2.34 11.26 -0.01
N LYS A 15 -3.61 11.67 0.07
CA LYS A 15 -4.01 13.08 0.13
C LYS A 15 -3.35 13.82 1.30
N ILE A 16 -3.32 13.21 2.49
CA ILE A 16 -2.64 13.83 3.65
C ILE A 16 -1.15 14.03 3.35
N ALA A 17 -0.47 13.03 2.80
CA ALA A 17 0.94 13.14 2.47
C ALA A 17 1.21 14.23 1.41
N GLU A 18 0.34 14.36 0.40
CA GLU A 18 0.40 15.43 -0.60
C GLU A 18 0.16 16.82 0.02
N ASP A 19 -0.87 16.96 0.86
CA ASP A 19 -1.20 18.20 1.58
C ASP A 19 -0.06 18.65 2.52
N GLN A 20 0.70 17.69 3.07
CA GLN A 20 1.86 17.93 3.93
C GLN A 20 3.18 18.05 3.16
N GLN A 21 3.13 18.06 1.82
CA GLN A 21 4.31 18.20 0.95
C GLN A 21 5.39 17.13 1.24
N VAL A 22 4.97 15.89 1.49
CA VAL A 22 5.88 14.78 1.72
C VAL A 22 6.57 14.37 0.41
N ASP A 23 7.89 14.45 0.37
CA ASP A 23 8.68 14.01 -0.79
C ASP A 23 8.82 12.49 -0.88
N VAL A 24 8.96 11.82 0.27
CA VAL A 24 9.20 10.37 0.37
C VAL A 24 8.19 9.73 1.31
N LEU A 25 7.37 8.80 0.78
CA LEU A 25 6.37 8.07 1.55
C LEU A 25 6.72 6.58 1.63
N ILE A 26 6.82 6.06 2.86
CA ILE A 26 7.10 4.64 3.11
C ILE A 26 5.80 3.94 3.53
N LEU A 27 5.37 2.97 2.72
CA LEU A 27 4.16 2.16 2.89
C LEU A 27 4.53 0.69 3.08
N GLY A 28 3.54 -0.20 3.03
CA GLY A 28 3.76 -1.64 3.10
C GLY A 28 2.48 -2.45 3.05
N ALA A 29 2.55 -3.70 3.51
CA ALA A 29 1.47 -4.67 3.54
C ALA A 29 0.42 -4.35 4.62
N TRP A 30 -0.24 -3.19 4.47
CA TRP A 30 -1.19 -2.62 5.42
C TRP A 30 -2.29 -3.62 5.78
N GLY A 31 -2.28 -4.07 7.03
CA GLY A 31 -3.29 -4.97 7.57
C GLY A 31 -3.19 -6.42 7.07
N ALA A 32 -2.18 -6.78 6.26
CA ALA A 32 -1.98 -8.15 5.78
C ALA A 32 -1.29 -9.11 6.79
N GLY A 33 -1.40 -8.76 8.08
CA GLY A 33 -0.89 -9.53 9.21
C GLY A 33 -2.05 -9.99 10.09
N VAL A 34 -2.15 -9.44 11.30
CA VAL A 34 -3.19 -9.79 12.27
C VAL A 34 -4.61 -9.50 11.76
N PHE A 35 -4.79 -8.46 10.94
CA PHE A 35 -6.09 -8.13 10.35
C PHE A 35 -6.46 -9.01 9.16
N GLY A 36 -5.56 -9.89 8.70
CA GLY A 36 -5.88 -10.95 7.75
C GLY A 36 -6.17 -10.51 6.31
N PHE A 37 -5.85 -9.27 5.92
CA PHE A 37 -6.01 -8.86 4.53
C PHE A 37 -5.07 -9.64 3.61
N ASN A 38 -5.52 -9.95 2.40
CA ASN A 38 -4.68 -10.57 1.39
C ASN A 38 -3.63 -9.56 0.89
N ALA A 39 -2.35 -9.88 1.00
CA ALA A 39 -1.27 -8.95 0.68
C ALA A 39 -1.25 -8.49 -0.79
N LYS A 40 -1.54 -9.40 -1.73
CA LYS A 40 -1.64 -9.08 -3.16
C LYS A 40 -2.78 -8.10 -3.45
N GLU A 41 -3.92 -8.25 -2.79
CA GLU A 41 -5.02 -7.29 -2.90
C GLU A 41 -4.67 -5.94 -2.25
N VAL A 42 -3.93 -5.92 -1.14
CA VAL A 42 -3.40 -4.67 -0.55
C VAL A 42 -2.45 -3.97 -1.52
N ALA A 43 -1.56 -4.71 -2.18
CA ALA A 43 -0.65 -4.15 -3.18
C ALA A 43 -1.41 -3.53 -4.38
N LYS A 44 -2.43 -4.23 -4.91
CA LYS A 44 -3.29 -3.70 -5.98
C LYS A 44 -4.04 -2.44 -5.57
N MET A 45 -4.59 -2.39 -4.35
CA MET A 45 -5.28 -1.19 -3.88
C MET A 45 -4.33 0.00 -3.69
N TRP A 46 -3.08 -0.27 -3.29
CA TRP A 46 -2.07 0.79 -3.29
C TRP A 46 -1.73 1.27 -4.70
N GLN A 47 -1.58 0.35 -5.67
CA GLN A 47 -1.40 0.72 -7.08
C GLN A 47 -2.56 1.62 -7.55
N GLU A 48 -3.81 1.20 -7.31
CA GLU A 48 -5.01 1.97 -7.67
C GLU A 48 -5.06 3.36 -6.98
N ALA A 49 -4.65 3.46 -5.72
CA ALA A 49 -4.58 4.75 -5.03
C ALA A 49 -3.56 5.72 -5.67
N PHE A 50 -2.56 5.20 -6.37
CA PHE A 50 -1.51 5.94 -7.07
C PHE A 50 -1.66 5.95 -8.61
N ASP A 51 -2.76 5.44 -9.15
CA ASP A 51 -3.10 5.53 -10.60
C ASP A 51 -3.47 6.96 -11.03
N THR A 52 -3.45 7.91 -10.09
CA THR A 52 -3.59 9.34 -10.36
C THR A 52 -2.28 10.07 -10.06
N PRO A 53 -1.98 11.17 -10.76
CA PRO A 53 -0.80 11.98 -10.48
C PRO A 53 -0.63 12.29 -8.98
N THR A 54 0.61 12.35 -8.53
CA THR A 54 0.96 12.65 -7.15
C THR A 54 2.12 13.64 -7.08
N SER A 55 2.16 14.47 -6.03
CA SER A 55 3.30 15.33 -5.72
C SER A 55 4.42 14.60 -4.98
N ILE A 56 4.18 13.37 -4.52
CA ILE A 56 5.14 12.56 -3.78
C ILE A 56 6.20 12.03 -4.76
N SER A 57 7.46 12.41 -4.55
CA SER A 57 8.57 12.08 -5.46
C SER A 57 8.96 10.60 -5.40
N THR A 58 8.84 9.96 -4.23
CA THR A 58 9.24 8.56 -4.05
C THR A 58 8.29 7.83 -3.11
N VAL A 59 7.76 6.69 -3.57
CA VAL A 59 6.98 5.77 -2.75
C VAL A 59 7.76 4.47 -2.59
N ILE A 60 7.96 4.04 -1.34
CA ILE A 60 8.68 2.82 -1.00
C ILE A 60 7.71 1.86 -0.29
N TYR A 61 7.59 0.63 -0.80
CA TYR A 61 6.84 -0.42 -0.12
C TYR A 61 7.79 -1.27 0.75
N ALA A 62 7.92 -0.90 2.03
CA ALA A 62 8.74 -1.63 3.00
C ALA A 62 7.98 -2.85 3.54
N VAL A 63 8.11 -3.98 2.85
CA VAL A 63 7.39 -5.22 3.16
C VAL A 63 8.29 -6.20 3.90
N ILE A 64 7.89 -6.60 5.11
CA ILE A 64 8.65 -7.50 5.98
C ILE A 64 7.96 -8.87 6.03
N PRO A 65 8.63 -9.97 5.64
CA PRO A 65 8.03 -11.30 5.69
C PRO A 65 7.84 -11.77 7.14
N GLY A 66 6.70 -12.38 7.40
CA GLY A 66 6.36 -12.97 8.70
C GLY A 66 6.50 -14.49 8.69
N ARG A 67 6.56 -15.12 9.87
CA ARG A 67 6.61 -16.59 10.00
C ARG A 67 5.47 -17.30 9.26
N LYS A 68 4.26 -16.71 9.29
CA LYS A 68 3.04 -17.24 8.67
C LYS A 68 2.72 -16.64 7.30
N ASN A 69 3.39 -15.56 6.90
CA ASN A 69 3.12 -14.86 5.65
C ASN A 69 4.46 -14.60 4.95
N LYS A 70 5.02 -15.68 4.38
CA LYS A 70 6.35 -15.68 3.75
C LYS A 70 6.31 -15.07 2.35
N ASP A 71 5.18 -15.21 1.68
CA ASP A 71 5.02 -14.82 0.27
C ASP A 71 4.62 -13.35 0.10
N VAL A 72 4.35 -12.62 1.19
CA VAL A 72 3.99 -11.19 1.19
C VAL A 72 4.96 -10.31 0.39
N VAL A 73 6.25 -10.64 0.41
CA VAL A 73 7.27 -9.91 -0.37
C VAL A 73 7.12 -10.20 -1.86
N ALA A 74 6.83 -11.45 -2.23
CA ALA A 74 6.59 -11.84 -3.61
C ALA A 74 5.29 -11.21 -4.13
N ASP A 75 4.23 -11.21 -3.32
CA ASP A 75 2.94 -10.59 -3.67
C ASP A 75 3.07 -9.10 -4.02
N PHE A 76 3.90 -8.35 -3.30
CA PHE A 76 4.17 -6.95 -3.63
C PHE A 76 5.08 -6.80 -4.84
N LYS A 77 6.07 -7.68 -5.02
CA LYS A 77 6.94 -7.67 -6.20
C LYS A 77 6.16 -7.93 -7.48
N ASP A 78 5.20 -8.84 -7.47
CA ASP A 78 4.32 -9.14 -8.61
C ASP A 78 3.57 -7.90 -9.15
N ILE A 79 3.39 -6.86 -8.33
CA ILE A 79 2.62 -5.66 -8.68
C ILE A 79 3.52 -4.47 -9.02
N PHE A 80 4.67 -4.32 -8.35
CA PHE A 80 5.50 -3.12 -8.42
C PHE A 80 6.91 -3.33 -9.03
N VAL A 81 7.26 -4.54 -9.47
CA VAL A 81 8.54 -4.90 -10.11
C VAL A 81 8.27 -5.57 -11.45
#